data_AF-A0A7S1EU43-F1
#
_entry.id   AF-A0A7S1EU43-F1
#
_cell.length_a   1.000
_cell.length_b   1.000
_cell.length_c   1.000
_cell.angle_alpha   90.00
_cell.angle_beta   90.00
_cell.angle_gamma   90.00
#
_symmetry.space_group_name_H-M   'P 1'
#
loop_
_entity.id
_entity.type
_entity.pdbx_description
1 polymer ?
#
loop_
_entity_poly.entity_id
_entity_poly.type
_entity_poly.pdbx_seq_one_letter_code
_entity_poly.pdbx_strand_id
1 'polypeptide(L)'
;RVDALRKLRRLASVEGQLTLWIQSNRTTDSTVTIARLRALAELLAVQLGDLRSQVVREACETACSLAGELKAGFFGEIFAESIVPVLLRNAAVTIQVICESSSDALKWMIQNARIPARVLNKLVESVRTIEKGSSKSTRAIAAESMFLMLQHQSRTEVDKLLRALSSALPEALRDASEAVRVFARKTFVLFERMYPDPAETIVLSLSSAVLKALSIERQSLARTIRIPLTNTPAVAASTTRTRLGTASRSDKVSSQLKKRMNPTKASA
;
A
#
# COMPACT_ATOMS: atom_id res chain seq x y z
N ARG A 1 25.98 19.50 15.25
CA ARG A 1 25.23 18.58 14.36
C ARG A 1 23.73 18.89 14.39
N VAL A 2 23.08 18.78 15.54
CA VAL A 2 21.64 19.10 15.70
C VAL A 2 21.28 20.51 15.18
N ASP A 3 22.03 21.55 15.57
CA ASP A 3 21.72 22.91 15.09
C ASP A 3 21.93 23.11 13.60
N ALA A 4 22.87 22.36 13.00
CA ALA A 4 23.09 22.37 11.55
C ALA A 4 21.90 21.72 10.81
N LEU A 5 21.36 20.60 11.32
CA LEU A 5 20.16 19.96 10.79
C LEU A 5 18.94 20.91 10.88
N ARG A 6 18.74 21.54 12.04
CA ARG A 6 17.68 22.55 12.22
C ARG A 6 17.84 23.74 11.28
N LYS A 7 19.08 24.21 11.08
CA LYS A 7 19.37 25.29 10.13
C LYS A 7 19.06 24.85 8.70
N LEU A 8 19.48 23.65 8.29
CA LEU A 8 19.17 23.10 6.96
C LEU A 8 17.65 22.99 6.74
N ARG A 9 16.90 22.47 7.72
CA ARG A 9 15.44 22.40 7.66
C ARG A 9 14.79 23.78 7.48
N ARG A 10 15.23 24.77 8.26
CA ARG A 10 14.73 26.15 8.11
C ARG A 10 15.02 26.69 6.71
N LEU A 11 16.24 26.50 6.21
CA LEU A 11 16.61 26.94 4.85
C LEU A 11 15.78 26.24 3.77
N ALA A 12 15.45 24.96 3.94
CA ALA A 12 14.59 24.25 3.00
C ALA A 12 13.16 24.80 2.96
N SER A 13 12.63 25.23 4.11
CA SER A 13 11.22 25.62 4.27
C SER A 13 10.96 27.13 4.06
N VAL A 14 11.89 28.01 4.41
CA VAL A 14 11.60 29.44 4.59
C VAL A 14 11.47 30.23 3.29
N GLU A 15 11.91 29.71 2.14
CA GLU A 15 12.00 30.58 0.96
C GLU A 15 11.41 30.01 -0.34
N GLY A 16 10.96 28.74 -0.38
CA GLY A 16 10.64 28.08 -1.65
C GLY A 16 11.80 28.10 -2.67
N GLN A 17 12.96 28.64 -2.26
CA GLN A 17 14.12 28.91 -3.09
C GLN A 17 14.72 27.63 -3.57
N LEU A 18 14.73 26.56 -2.76
CA LEU A 18 15.19 25.26 -3.24
C LEU A 18 14.34 24.79 -4.43
N THR A 19 13.02 24.97 -4.35
CA THR A 19 12.08 24.60 -5.41
C THR A 19 12.15 25.54 -6.61
N LEU A 20 12.34 26.84 -6.41
CA LEU A 20 12.52 27.85 -7.47
C LEU A 20 13.89 27.71 -8.15
N TRP A 21 14.93 27.40 -7.39
CA TRP A 21 16.29 27.14 -7.87
C TRP A 21 16.36 25.86 -8.67
N ILE A 22 15.72 24.77 -8.22
CA ILE A 22 15.60 23.53 -9.01
C ILE A 22 14.84 23.78 -10.31
N GLN A 23 13.84 24.68 -10.32
CA GLN A 23 13.13 25.04 -11.55
C GLN A 23 14.00 25.87 -12.50
N SER A 24 14.74 26.83 -11.97
CA SER A 24 15.60 27.75 -12.73
C SER A 24 16.87 27.08 -13.25
N ASN A 25 17.34 26.01 -12.59
CA ASN A 25 18.61 25.36 -12.89
C ASN A 25 18.46 23.98 -13.54
N ARG A 26 17.31 23.66 -14.16
CA ARG A 26 17.22 22.44 -15.00
C ARG A 26 18.17 22.47 -16.20
N THR A 27 18.61 23.65 -16.61
CA THR A 27 19.37 23.88 -17.85
C THR A 27 20.82 24.35 -17.63
N THR A 28 21.26 24.65 -16.41
CA THR A 28 22.58 25.24 -16.15
C THR A 28 23.47 24.26 -15.38
N ASP A 29 24.45 23.69 -16.08
CA ASP A 29 25.42 22.68 -15.64
C ASP A 29 24.90 21.72 -14.56
N SER A 30 23.82 21.03 -14.90
CA SER A 30 23.00 20.21 -14.00
C SER A 30 23.80 19.12 -13.27
N THR A 31 25.00 18.78 -13.76
CA THR A 31 25.87 17.73 -13.22
C THR A 31 26.46 18.07 -11.85
N VAL A 32 27.06 19.25 -11.69
CA VAL A 32 27.71 19.69 -10.44
C VAL A 32 26.67 19.90 -9.33
N THR A 33 25.54 20.48 -9.69
CA THR A 33 24.38 20.68 -8.80
C THR A 33 23.84 19.35 -8.27
N ILE A 34 23.58 18.39 -9.16
CA ILE A 34 23.09 17.06 -8.77
C ILE A 34 24.14 16.35 -7.91
N ALA A 35 25.43 16.48 -8.23
CA ALA A 35 26.51 15.90 -7.43
C ALA A 35 26.54 16.46 -6.00
N ARG A 36 26.37 17.77 -5.82
CA ARG A 36 26.27 18.39 -4.48
C ARG A 36 25.06 17.92 -3.70
N LEU A 37 23.92 17.75 -4.35
CA LEU A 37 22.70 17.24 -3.69
C LEU A 37 22.84 15.77 -3.31
N ARG A 38 23.50 14.95 -4.14
CA ARG A 38 23.85 13.57 -3.77
C ARG A 38 24.81 13.53 -2.58
N ALA A 39 25.83 14.40 -2.56
CA ALA A 39 26.71 14.52 -1.41
C ALA A 39 25.94 14.92 -0.14
N LEU A 40 24.96 15.82 -0.25
CA LEU A 40 24.07 16.16 0.86
C LEU A 40 23.23 14.96 1.31
N ALA A 41 22.72 14.15 0.38
CA ALA A 41 21.99 12.93 0.70
C ALA A 41 22.83 11.93 1.50
N GLU A 42 24.09 11.71 1.09
CA GLU A 42 25.03 10.85 1.81
C GLU A 42 25.36 11.41 3.21
N LEU A 43 25.61 12.71 3.32
CA LEU A 43 25.86 13.34 4.62
C LEU A 43 24.65 13.23 5.56
N LEU A 44 23.44 13.37 5.02
CA LEU A 44 22.21 13.19 5.79
C LEU A 44 22.02 11.73 6.21
N ALA A 45 22.32 10.78 5.33
CA ALA A 45 22.32 9.35 5.64
C ALA A 45 23.30 9.01 6.79
N VAL A 46 24.48 9.65 6.82
CA VAL A 46 25.42 9.53 7.95
C VAL A 46 24.81 10.07 9.26
N GLN A 47 24.08 11.19 9.22
CA GLN A 47 23.41 11.71 10.43
C GLN A 47 22.27 10.80 10.89
N LEU A 48 21.53 10.18 9.96
CA LEU A 48 20.51 9.18 10.27
C LEU A 48 21.13 7.93 10.93
N GLY A 49 22.37 7.59 10.59
CA GLY A 49 23.12 6.48 11.21
C GLY A 49 23.82 6.80 12.54
N ASP A 50 23.63 7.99 13.12
CA ASP A 50 24.27 8.34 14.40
C ASP A 50 23.69 7.50 15.56
N LEU A 51 24.51 7.20 16.56
CA LEU A 51 24.09 6.43 17.74
C LEU A 51 23.28 7.29 18.74
N ARG A 52 23.33 8.61 18.61
CA ARG A 52 22.63 9.54 19.51
C ARG A 52 21.22 9.78 18.98
N SER A 53 20.22 9.34 19.73
CA SER A 53 18.79 9.45 19.36
C SER A 53 18.35 10.86 19.00
N GLN A 54 18.87 11.90 19.67
CA GLN A 54 18.57 13.29 19.33
C GLN A 54 19.05 13.70 17.94
N VAL A 55 20.22 13.20 17.50
CA VAL A 55 20.74 13.48 16.15
C VAL A 55 19.86 12.78 15.11
N VAL A 56 19.51 11.51 15.35
CA VAL A 56 18.66 10.73 14.45
C VAL A 56 17.28 11.35 14.30
N ARG A 57 16.63 11.75 15.40
CA ARG A 57 15.32 12.41 15.36
C ARG A 57 15.34 13.68 14.51
N GLU A 58 16.32 14.56 14.74
CA GLU A 58 16.44 15.81 13.99
C GLU A 58 16.81 15.56 12.51
N ALA A 59 17.58 14.50 12.22
CA ALA A 59 17.89 14.09 10.86
C ALA A 59 16.64 13.52 10.14
N CYS A 60 15.81 12.74 10.83
CA CYS A 60 14.54 12.24 10.32
C CYS A 60 13.59 13.40 9.97
N GLU A 61 13.40 14.33 10.90
CA GLU A 61 12.54 15.50 10.65
C GLU A 61 13.08 16.40 9.52
N THR A 62 14.41 16.50 9.39
CA THR A 62 15.04 17.22 8.27
C THR A 62 14.81 16.51 6.94
N ALA A 63 14.95 15.18 6.90
CA ALA A 63 14.68 14.38 5.70
C ALA A 63 13.22 14.50 5.24
N CYS A 64 12.27 14.42 6.17
CA CYS A 64 10.85 14.63 5.86
C CYS A 64 10.57 16.04 5.34
N SER A 65 11.12 17.07 5.99
CA SER A 65 10.96 18.44 5.51
C SER A 65 11.53 18.64 4.10
N LEU A 66 12.74 18.13 3.83
CA LEU A 66 13.31 18.16 2.48
C LEU A 66 12.44 17.43 1.46
N ALA A 67 11.90 16.26 1.82
CA ALA A 67 11.02 15.49 0.95
C ALA A 67 9.68 16.18 0.67
N GLY A 68 9.17 17.01 1.59
CA GLY A 68 7.95 17.79 1.40
C GLY A 68 8.16 19.04 0.56
N GLU A 69 9.30 19.70 0.70
CA GLU A 69 9.62 20.92 -0.05
C GLU A 69 10.05 20.60 -1.49
N LEU A 70 10.79 19.51 -1.69
CA LEU A 70 11.22 19.08 -3.02
C LEU A 70 10.06 18.48 -3.81
N LYS A 71 9.86 18.92 -5.06
CA LYS A 71 8.80 18.37 -5.95
C LYS A 71 8.77 16.85 -5.91
N ALA A 72 7.56 16.29 -5.85
CA ALA A 72 7.26 14.86 -5.82
C ALA A 72 7.96 14.11 -6.99
N GLY A 73 9.17 13.58 -6.73
CA GLY A 73 10.04 12.95 -7.73
C GLY A 73 11.51 13.30 -7.56
N PHE A 74 11.84 14.58 -7.36
CA PHE A 74 13.24 15.02 -7.29
C PHE A 74 13.94 14.51 -6.03
N PHE A 75 13.25 14.57 -4.88
CA PHE A 75 13.75 13.94 -3.66
C PHE A 75 14.02 12.45 -3.89
N GLY A 76 13.07 11.73 -4.50
CA GLY A 76 13.18 10.29 -4.72
C GLY A 76 14.39 9.89 -5.54
N GLU A 77 14.66 10.63 -6.62
CA GLU A 77 15.78 10.33 -7.52
C GLU A 77 17.15 10.61 -6.91
N ILE A 78 17.25 11.55 -5.95
CA ILE A 78 18.53 11.97 -5.39
C ILE A 78 18.80 11.41 -4.00
N PHE A 79 17.78 11.41 -3.13
CA PHE A 79 17.95 11.16 -1.70
C PHE A 79 17.51 9.75 -1.28
N ALA A 80 16.51 9.17 -1.94
CA ALA A 80 15.89 7.95 -1.44
C ALA A 80 16.86 6.76 -1.41
N GLU A 81 17.81 6.69 -2.35
CA GLU A 81 18.76 5.58 -2.42
C GLU A 81 19.69 5.50 -1.20
N SER A 82 20.13 6.65 -0.67
CA SER A 82 20.99 6.73 0.52
C SER A 82 20.17 6.69 1.81
N ILE A 83 18.97 7.29 1.83
CA ILE A 83 18.19 7.49 3.06
C ILE A 83 17.32 6.27 3.42
N VAL A 84 16.56 5.72 2.46
CA VAL A 84 15.58 4.66 2.74
C VAL A 84 16.21 3.42 3.39
N PRO A 85 17.39 2.92 2.95
CA PRO A 85 18.01 1.77 3.60
C PRO A 85 18.42 2.04 5.06
N VAL A 86 18.84 3.27 5.39
CA VAL A 86 19.18 3.65 6.77
C VAL A 86 17.94 3.71 7.63
N LEU A 87 16.85 4.31 7.13
CA LEU A 87 15.58 4.39 7.85
C LEU A 87 14.99 3.01 8.13
N LEU A 88 14.98 2.09 7.15
CA LEU A 88 14.49 0.73 7.34
C LEU A 88 15.28 0.01 8.44
N ARG A 89 16.61 0.12 8.42
CA ARG A 89 17.48 -0.50 9.43
C ARG A 89 17.18 0.06 10.82
N ASN A 90 17.08 1.37 10.95
CA ASN A 90 16.83 2.04 12.22
C ASN A 90 15.42 1.80 12.75
N ALA A 91 14.41 1.71 11.88
CA ALA A 91 13.05 1.37 12.25
C ALA A 91 12.92 -0.07 12.81
N ALA A 92 13.95 -0.89 12.65
CA ALA A 92 14.01 -2.25 13.19
C ALA A 92 14.86 -2.39 14.47
N VAL A 93 15.48 -1.32 14.97
CA VAL A 93 16.28 -1.37 16.21
C VAL A 93 15.42 -1.31 17.46
N THR A 94 16.00 -1.66 18.61
CA THR A 94 15.30 -1.70 19.91
C THR A 94 15.32 -0.36 20.66
N ILE A 95 16.11 0.62 20.21
CA ILE A 95 16.14 1.95 20.83
C ILE A 95 14.89 2.71 20.39
N GLN A 96 13.91 2.80 21.29
CA GLN A 96 12.56 3.28 21.00
C GLN A 96 12.53 4.60 20.20
N VAL A 97 13.23 5.64 20.67
CA VAL A 97 13.25 6.95 20.00
C VAL A 97 13.78 6.87 18.56
N ILE A 98 14.81 6.05 18.33
CA ILE A 98 15.38 5.85 16.98
C ILE A 98 14.40 5.08 16.10
N CYS A 99 13.81 4.02 16.64
CA CYS A 99 12.82 3.18 15.97
C CYS A 99 11.60 3.99 15.52
N GLU A 100 10.97 4.71 16.45
CA GLU A 100 9.78 5.53 16.19
C GLU A 100 10.08 6.64 15.18
N SER A 101 11.13 7.44 15.41
CA SER A 101 11.50 8.54 14.51
C SER A 101 11.78 8.05 13.09
N SER A 102 12.47 6.91 12.94
CA SER A 102 12.84 6.37 11.63
C SER A 102 11.65 5.70 10.93
N SER A 103 10.81 4.99 11.69
CA SER A 103 9.59 4.37 11.19
C SER A 103 8.63 5.44 10.68
N ASP A 104 8.38 6.48 11.46
CA ASP A 104 7.50 7.58 11.06
C ASP A 104 8.04 8.34 9.86
N ALA A 105 9.35 8.60 9.82
CA ALA A 105 9.98 9.22 8.65
C ALA A 105 9.87 8.36 7.39
N LEU A 106 10.11 7.04 7.49
CA LEU A 106 9.99 6.11 6.36
C LEU A 106 8.56 6.08 5.82
N LYS A 107 7.56 5.93 6.69
CA LYS A 107 6.14 5.94 6.32
C LYS A 107 5.77 7.25 5.65
N TRP A 108 6.15 8.38 6.27
CA TRP A 108 5.88 9.70 5.72
C TRP A 108 6.50 9.87 4.33
N MET A 109 7.74 9.42 4.13
CA MET A 109 8.42 9.52 2.84
C MET A 109 7.74 8.67 1.76
N ILE A 110 7.31 7.45 2.07
CA ILE A 110 6.56 6.59 1.14
C ILE A 110 5.20 7.21 0.79
N GLN A 111 4.58 7.95 1.72
CA GLN A 111 3.27 8.56 1.48
C GLN A 111 3.35 9.86 0.66
N ASN A 112 4.42 10.65 0.85
CA ASN A 112 4.48 12.03 0.36
C ASN A 112 5.50 12.23 -0.76
N ALA A 113 6.50 11.36 -0.92
CA ALA A 113 7.49 11.43 -1.98
C ALA A 113 7.26 10.34 -3.04
N ARG A 114 7.69 10.62 -4.29
CA ARG A 114 7.76 9.59 -5.34
C ARG A 114 9.10 8.90 -5.23
N ILE A 115 9.09 7.64 -4.83
CA ILE A 115 10.30 6.85 -4.62
C ILE A 115 10.47 5.93 -5.83
N PRO A 116 11.66 5.89 -6.46
CA PRO A 116 11.90 5.01 -7.61
C PRO A 116 11.76 3.53 -7.26
N ALA A 117 11.23 2.74 -8.19
CA ALA A 117 11.02 1.30 -8.04
C ALA A 117 12.29 0.56 -7.61
N ARG A 118 13.48 0.96 -8.08
CA ARG A 118 14.76 0.35 -7.66
C ARG A 118 15.00 0.41 -6.15
N VAL A 119 14.57 1.49 -5.48
CA VAL A 119 14.69 1.67 -4.03
C VAL A 119 13.58 0.92 -3.33
N LEU A 120 12.36 1.05 -3.83
CA LEU A 120 11.18 0.34 -3.32
C LEU A 120 11.35 -1.19 -3.36
N ASN A 121 12.03 -1.72 -4.38
CA ASN A 121 12.29 -3.15 -4.51
C ASN A 121 13.09 -3.69 -3.32
N LYS A 122 14.03 -2.91 -2.78
CA LYS A 122 14.78 -3.31 -1.58
C LYS A 122 13.86 -3.48 -0.36
N LEU A 123 12.80 -2.67 -0.25
CA LEU A 123 11.78 -2.82 0.79
C LEU A 123 10.97 -4.10 0.58
N VAL A 124 10.57 -4.41 -0.65
CA VAL A 124 9.83 -5.65 -0.98
C VAL A 124 10.67 -6.89 -0.67
N GLU A 125 11.93 -6.93 -1.10
CA GLU A 125 12.84 -8.05 -0.82
C GLU A 125 13.07 -8.22 0.69
N SER A 126 13.12 -7.12 1.45
CA SER A 126 13.27 -7.17 2.91
C SER A 126 12.10 -7.84 3.64
N VAL A 127 10.94 -8.05 3.00
CA VAL A 127 9.81 -8.80 3.57
C VAL A 127 10.09 -10.32 3.57
N ARG A 128 10.94 -10.80 2.67
CA ARG A 128 11.20 -12.23 2.49
C ARG A 128 12.00 -12.78 3.66
N THR A 129 11.70 -14.00 4.08
CA THR A 129 12.39 -14.64 5.21
C THR A 129 13.78 -15.16 4.83
N ILE A 130 13.98 -15.47 3.54
CA ILE A 130 15.24 -15.94 2.97
C ILE A 130 16.27 -14.80 2.87
N GLU A 131 15.82 -13.55 2.93
CA GLU A 131 16.69 -12.39 2.75
C GLU A 131 17.67 -12.23 3.93
N LYS A 132 18.97 -12.22 3.60
CA LYS A 132 20.03 -12.14 4.61
C LYS A 132 19.94 -10.81 5.37
N GLY A 133 19.96 -10.90 6.69
CA GLY A 133 19.91 -9.71 7.56
C GLY A 133 18.50 -9.17 7.82
N SER A 134 17.44 -9.81 7.31
CA SER A 134 16.07 -9.40 7.60
C SER A 134 15.54 -9.98 8.91
N SER A 135 15.61 -9.17 9.98
CA SER A 135 15.06 -9.52 11.29
C SER A 135 13.52 -9.55 11.29
N LYS A 136 12.90 -10.13 12.33
CA LYS A 136 11.44 -10.11 12.50
C LYS A 136 10.88 -8.68 12.47
N SER A 137 11.58 -7.73 13.10
CA SER A 137 11.19 -6.31 13.11
C SER A 137 11.35 -5.69 11.73
N THR A 138 12.46 -5.97 11.03
CA THR A 138 12.70 -5.50 9.67
C THR A 138 11.60 -5.95 8.72
N ARG A 139 11.21 -7.23 8.76
CA ARG A 139 10.11 -7.76 7.94
C ARG A 139 8.77 -7.08 8.24
N ALA A 140 8.50 -6.78 9.52
CA ALA A 140 7.26 -6.09 9.90
C ALA A 140 7.19 -4.67 9.31
N ILE A 141 8.27 -3.89 9.44
CA ILE A 141 8.36 -2.55 8.86
C ILE A 141 8.32 -2.61 7.32
N ALA A 142 9.00 -3.59 6.72
CA ALA A 142 8.98 -3.79 5.28
C ALA A 142 7.59 -4.16 4.77
N ALA A 143 6.83 -4.99 5.50
CA ALA A 143 5.46 -5.36 5.12
C ALA A 143 4.50 -4.17 5.22
N GLU A 144 4.62 -3.34 6.25
CA GLU A 144 3.88 -2.07 6.33
C GLU A 144 4.26 -1.12 5.19
N SER A 145 5.56 -1.00 4.90
CA SER A 145 6.06 -0.18 3.80
C SER A 145 5.48 -0.66 2.46
N MET A 146 5.45 -1.98 2.22
CA MET A 146 4.87 -2.59 1.02
C MET A 146 3.38 -2.22 0.88
N PHE A 147 2.61 -2.22 1.97
CA PHE A 147 1.21 -1.78 1.96
C PHE A 147 1.07 -0.29 1.61
N LEU A 148 1.90 0.58 2.19
CA LEU A 148 1.89 2.01 1.91
C LEU A 148 2.29 2.32 0.46
N MET A 149 3.25 1.57 -0.08
CA MET A 149 3.70 1.73 -1.46
C MET A 149 2.56 1.52 -2.46
N LEU A 150 1.75 0.47 -2.28
CA LEU A 150 0.59 0.20 -3.16
C LEU A 150 -0.48 1.30 -3.08
N GLN A 151 -0.61 1.99 -1.96
CA GLN A 151 -1.60 3.06 -1.77
C GLN A 151 -1.16 4.41 -2.34
N HIS A 152 0.13 4.74 -2.22
CA HIS A 152 0.60 6.11 -2.41
C HIS A 152 1.55 6.29 -3.60
N GLN A 153 2.27 5.25 -4.01
CA GLN A 153 3.19 5.36 -5.14
C GLN A 153 2.43 5.38 -6.48
N SER A 154 3.09 5.91 -7.52
CA SER A 154 2.46 5.96 -8.84
C SER A 154 2.27 4.54 -9.38
N ARG A 155 1.19 4.34 -10.16
CA ARG A 155 0.93 3.06 -10.82
C ARG A 155 2.14 2.57 -11.62
N THR A 156 2.81 3.48 -12.33
CA THR A 156 4.02 3.21 -13.12
C THR A 156 5.17 2.63 -12.29
N GLU A 157 5.43 3.13 -11.08
CA GLU A 157 6.50 2.59 -10.24
C GLU A 157 6.09 1.25 -9.60
N VAL A 158 4.82 1.09 -9.23
CA VAL A 158 4.31 -0.17 -8.68
C VAL A 158 4.29 -1.29 -9.73
N ASP A 159 3.95 -0.98 -10.99
CA ASP A 159 3.95 -1.96 -12.09
C ASP A 159 5.35 -2.56 -12.31
N LYS A 160 6.42 -1.77 -12.15
CA LYS A 160 7.81 -2.26 -12.23
C LYS A 160 8.15 -3.27 -11.13
N LEU A 161 7.42 -3.24 -10.01
CA LEU A 161 7.60 -4.13 -8.87
C LEU A 161 6.73 -5.38 -8.92
N LEU A 162 5.87 -5.53 -9.94
CA LEU A 162 4.88 -6.61 -9.99
C LEU A 162 5.50 -7.99 -9.75
N ARG A 163 6.63 -8.30 -10.40
CA ARG A 163 7.32 -9.59 -10.21
C ARG A 163 7.79 -9.80 -8.77
N ALA A 164 8.40 -8.77 -8.17
CA ALA A 164 8.89 -8.84 -6.80
C ALA A 164 7.71 -9.01 -5.82
N LEU A 165 6.66 -8.20 -5.97
CA LEU A 165 5.44 -8.28 -5.16
C LEU A 165 4.78 -9.66 -5.25
N SER A 166 4.59 -10.18 -6.47
CA SER A 166 3.97 -11.49 -6.68
C SER A 166 4.74 -12.63 -6.03
N SER A 167 6.08 -12.52 -5.96
CA SER A 167 6.92 -13.53 -5.35
C SER A 167 7.04 -13.38 -3.82
N ALA A 168 7.01 -12.16 -3.29
CA ALA A 168 7.15 -11.88 -1.86
C ALA A 168 5.85 -12.07 -1.07
N LEU A 169 4.69 -11.74 -1.66
CA LEU A 169 3.38 -11.80 -0.99
C LEU A 169 3.02 -13.19 -0.43
N PRO A 170 3.19 -14.31 -1.16
CA PRO A 170 2.89 -15.64 -0.63
C PRO A 170 3.72 -15.98 0.62
N GLU A 171 4.99 -15.56 0.66
CA GLU A 171 5.85 -15.74 1.83
C GLU A 171 5.41 -14.86 2.99
N ALA A 172 5.12 -13.59 2.73
CA ALA A 172 4.67 -12.63 3.74
C ALA A 172 3.34 -13.04 4.40
N LEU A 173 2.41 -13.60 3.63
CA LEU A 173 1.12 -14.12 4.14
C LEU A 173 1.29 -15.32 5.07
N ARG A 174 2.40 -16.04 4.96
CA ARG A 174 2.77 -17.21 5.77
C ARG A 174 3.85 -16.89 6.81
N ASP A 175 4.23 -15.62 6.97
CA ASP A 175 5.30 -15.24 7.89
C ASP A 175 4.95 -15.65 9.32
N ALA A 176 5.95 -16.02 10.12
CA ALA A 176 5.76 -16.38 11.52
C ALA A 176 5.22 -15.21 12.38
N SER A 177 5.52 -13.97 11.99
CA SER A 177 5.11 -12.74 12.68
C SER A 177 3.70 -12.30 12.27
N GLU A 178 2.78 -12.17 13.22
CA GLU A 178 1.43 -11.64 12.92
C GLU A 178 1.48 -10.21 12.38
N ALA A 179 2.41 -9.36 12.85
CA ALA A 179 2.56 -8.00 12.33
C ALA A 179 2.84 -7.99 10.82
N VAL A 180 3.65 -8.93 10.33
CA VAL A 180 3.91 -9.11 8.89
C VAL A 180 2.64 -9.57 8.20
N ARG A 181 1.97 -10.61 8.73
CA ARG A 181 0.77 -11.18 8.12
C ARG A 181 -0.37 -10.16 8.02
N VAL A 182 -0.57 -9.29 9.01
CA VAL A 182 -1.58 -8.22 8.96
C VAL A 182 -1.37 -7.33 7.74
N PHE A 183 -0.16 -6.80 7.57
CA PHE A 183 0.13 -5.92 6.43
C PHE A 183 0.21 -6.68 5.11
N ALA A 184 0.63 -7.94 5.10
CA ALA A 184 0.59 -8.79 3.92
C ALA A 184 -0.84 -9.01 3.42
N ARG A 185 -1.81 -9.27 4.33
CA ARG A 185 -3.22 -9.40 3.96
C ARG A 185 -3.78 -8.09 3.41
N LYS A 186 -3.50 -6.96 4.07
CA LYS A 186 -3.93 -5.64 3.58
C LYS A 186 -3.34 -5.32 2.20
N THR A 187 -2.05 -5.58 2.02
CA THR A 187 -1.36 -5.45 0.72
C THR A 187 -2.02 -6.34 -0.33
N PHE A 188 -2.30 -7.59 -0.01
CA PHE A 188 -2.92 -8.54 -0.94
C PHE A 188 -4.29 -8.06 -1.42
N VAL A 189 -5.14 -7.51 -0.53
CA VAL A 189 -6.46 -6.99 -0.90
C VAL A 189 -6.39 -5.78 -1.84
N LEU A 190 -5.33 -4.96 -1.76
CA LEU A 190 -5.09 -3.91 -2.75
C LEU A 190 -4.51 -4.49 -4.05
N PHE A 191 -3.55 -5.41 -3.92
CA PHE A 191 -2.89 -6.07 -5.03
C PHE A 191 -3.88 -6.80 -5.94
N GLU A 192 -4.83 -7.56 -5.39
CA GLU A 192 -5.84 -8.30 -6.16
C GLU A 192 -6.75 -7.40 -6.99
N ARG A 193 -7.00 -6.16 -6.54
CA ARG A 193 -7.78 -5.17 -7.30
C ARG A 193 -6.96 -4.58 -8.44
N MET A 194 -5.66 -4.47 -8.27
CA MET A 194 -4.74 -3.88 -9.25
C MET A 194 -4.29 -4.90 -10.31
N TYR A 195 -4.13 -6.16 -9.90
CA TYR A 195 -3.53 -7.26 -10.66
C TYR A 195 -4.29 -8.57 -10.41
N PRO A 196 -5.50 -8.73 -10.98
CA PRO A 196 -6.35 -9.90 -10.71
C PRO A 196 -5.69 -11.23 -11.12
N ASP A 197 -5.12 -11.34 -12.32
CA ASP A 197 -4.54 -12.61 -12.80
C ASP A 197 -3.32 -13.07 -11.96
N PRO A 198 -2.35 -12.18 -11.63
CA PRO A 198 -1.28 -12.54 -10.70
C PRO A 198 -1.81 -12.90 -9.30
N ALA A 199 -2.87 -12.24 -8.83
CA ALA A 199 -3.45 -12.52 -7.52
C ALA A 199 -4.15 -13.89 -7.47
N GLU A 200 -4.83 -14.30 -8.55
CA GLU A 200 -5.41 -15.64 -8.67
C GLU A 200 -4.34 -16.72 -8.55
N THR A 201 -3.20 -16.54 -9.22
CA THR A 201 -2.05 -17.46 -9.12
C THR A 201 -1.57 -17.58 -7.67
N ILE A 202 -1.50 -16.47 -6.93
CA ILE A 202 -1.14 -16.49 -5.51
C ILE A 202 -2.20 -17.28 -4.71
N VAL A 203 -3.49 -16.99 -4.89
CA VAL A 203 -4.61 -17.64 -4.19
C VAL A 203 -4.55 -19.16 -4.31
N LEU A 204 -4.28 -19.68 -5.51
CA LEU A 204 -4.16 -21.12 -5.77
C LEU A 204 -3.02 -21.78 -4.97
N SER A 205 -2.02 -21.02 -4.55
CA SER A 205 -0.90 -21.51 -3.73
C SER A 205 -1.14 -21.46 -2.22
N LEU A 206 -2.24 -20.86 -1.75
CA LEU A 206 -2.49 -20.61 -0.32
C LEU A 206 -3.31 -21.73 0.34
N SER A 207 -3.07 -21.93 1.63
CA SER A 207 -3.89 -22.86 2.43
C SER A 207 -5.26 -22.26 2.77
N SER A 208 -6.23 -23.12 3.05
CA SER A 208 -7.59 -22.72 3.45
C SER A 208 -7.61 -21.74 4.64
N ALA A 209 -6.69 -21.91 5.60
CA ALA A 209 -6.57 -21.02 6.76
C ALA A 209 -6.19 -19.58 6.34
N VAL A 210 -5.22 -19.42 5.44
CA VAL A 210 -4.81 -18.10 4.92
C VAL A 210 -5.93 -17.48 4.08
N LEU A 211 -6.60 -18.28 3.24
CA LEU A 211 -7.73 -17.81 2.44
C LEU A 211 -8.89 -17.29 3.31
N LYS A 212 -9.20 -17.98 4.41
CA LYS A 212 -10.19 -17.52 5.39
C LYS A 212 -9.79 -16.18 6.02
N ALA A 213 -8.53 -16.02 6.40
CA ALA A 213 -8.01 -14.76 6.94
C ALA A 213 -8.09 -13.61 5.91
N LEU A 214 -7.79 -13.88 4.64
CA LEU A 214 -7.94 -12.91 3.55
C LEU A 214 -9.40 -12.50 3.34
N SER A 215 -10.34 -13.44 3.40
CA SER A 215 -11.78 -13.14 3.31
C SER A 215 -12.23 -12.16 4.40
N ILE A 216 -11.77 -12.37 5.64
CA ILE A 216 -12.04 -11.46 6.76
C ILE A 216 -11.43 -10.07 6.50
N GLU A 217 -10.18 -10.01 6.04
CA GLU A 217 -9.51 -8.73 5.74
C GLU A 217 -10.22 -7.96 4.62
N ARG A 218 -10.68 -8.64 3.55
CA ARG A 218 -11.47 -8.02 2.47
C ARG A 218 -12.73 -7.34 2.99
N GLN A 219 -13.46 -8.01 3.88
CA GLN A 219 -14.67 -7.46 4.49
C GLN A 219 -14.34 -6.27 5.40
N SER A 220 -13.24 -6.33 6.13
CA SER A 220 -12.75 -5.22 6.97
C SER A 220 -12.42 -3.98 6.13
N LEU A 221 -11.61 -4.14 5.08
CA LEU A 221 -11.21 -3.03 4.21
C LEU A 221 -12.38 -2.46 3.40
N ALA A 222 -13.36 -3.28 3.00
CA ALA A 222 -14.58 -2.78 2.34
C ALA A 222 -15.41 -1.85 3.23
N ARG A 223 -15.33 -1.99 4.57
CA ARG A 223 -16.03 -1.11 5.52
C ARG A 223 -15.29 0.22 5.72
N THR A 224 -13.96 0.21 5.63
CA THR A 224 -13.11 1.38 5.90
C THR A 224 -12.80 2.20 4.65
N ILE A 225 -12.68 1.56 3.49
CA ILE A 225 -12.25 2.19 2.24
C ILE A 225 -13.46 2.34 1.31
N ARG A 226 -14.08 3.52 1.29
CA ARG A 226 -15.01 3.95 0.22
C ARG A 226 -14.23 4.49 -0.97
N ILE A 227 -13.58 3.62 -1.74
CA ILE A 227 -13.16 3.98 -3.10
C ILE A 227 -14.42 3.88 -3.98
N PRO A 228 -14.72 4.89 -4.83
CA PRO A 228 -15.83 4.79 -5.77
C PRO A 228 -15.64 3.53 -6.64
N LEU A 229 -16.63 2.64 -6.62
CA LEU A 229 -16.76 1.56 -7.58
C LEU A 229 -16.94 2.21 -8.96
N THR A 230 -15.86 2.39 -9.72
CA THR A 230 -16.02 2.68 -11.15
C THR A 230 -16.47 1.40 -11.82
N ASN A 231 -17.73 1.42 -12.26
CA ASN A 231 -18.40 0.54 -13.21
C ASN A 231 -18.47 -0.96 -12.86
N THR A 232 -19.45 -1.31 -12.03
CA THR A 232 -20.25 -2.52 -12.28
C THR A 232 -21.72 -2.09 -12.42
N PRO A 233 -22.41 -2.44 -13.52
CA PRO A 233 -23.83 -2.16 -13.63
C PRO A 233 -24.57 -2.96 -12.56
N ALA A 234 -25.27 -2.24 -11.68
CA ALA A 234 -26.13 -2.83 -10.67
C ALA A 234 -27.27 -3.58 -11.36
N VAL A 235 -27.20 -4.92 -11.38
CA VAL A 235 -28.38 -5.73 -11.66
C VAL A 235 -29.25 -5.65 -10.42
N ALA A 236 -30.27 -4.78 -10.49
CA ALA A 236 -31.30 -4.66 -9.48
C ALA A 236 -32.04 -6.00 -9.35
N ALA A 237 -31.82 -6.70 -8.24
CA ALA A 237 -32.63 -7.84 -7.84
C ALA A 237 -34.04 -7.35 -7.51
N SER A 238 -34.99 -7.58 -8.41
CA SER A 238 -36.42 -7.41 -8.14
C SER A 238 -36.83 -8.35 -7.01
N THR A 239 -37.07 -7.77 -5.84
CA THR A 239 -37.69 -8.46 -4.70
C THR A 239 -39.19 -8.46 -4.90
N THR A 240 -39.74 -9.50 -5.52
CA THR A 240 -41.19 -9.73 -5.52
C THR A 240 -41.57 -10.30 -4.15
N ARG A 241 -41.95 -9.43 -3.22
CA ARG A 241 -42.50 -9.80 -1.91
C ARG A 241 -43.93 -10.31 -2.10
N THR A 242 -44.10 -11.61 -1.93
CA THR A 242 -45.40 -12.26 -1.69
C THR A 242 -46.06 -11.65 -0.46
N ARG A 243 -47.28 -11.11 -0.61
CA ARG A 243 -48.12 -10.70 0.52
C ARG A 243 -49.45 -11.45 0.44
N LEU A 244 -49.56 -12.48 1.28
CA LEU A 244 -50.82 -13.11 1.66
C LEU A 244 -51.69 -12.08 2.38
N GLY A 245 -52.95 -11.97 1.96
CA GLY A 245 -53.99 -11.17 2.60
C GLY A 245 -55.35 -11.79 2.30
N THR A 246 -55.95 -12.37 3.33
CA THR A 246 -57.28 -12.98 3.37
C THR A 246 -58.37 -11.91 3.37
N ALA A 247 -59.41 -12.06 2.53
CA ALA A 247 -60.74 -11.54 2.79
C ALA A 247 -61.80 -12.23 1.92
N SER A 248 -62.83 -12.72 2.59
CA SER A 248 -64.04 -13.38 2.07
C SER A 248 -65.05 -12.35 1.54
N ARG A 249 -65.72 -12.63 0.41
CA ARG A 249 -67.18 -12.43 0.23
C ARG A 249 -67.71 -12.93 -1.12
N SER A 250 -68.91 -13.49 -1.02
CA SER A 250 -69.85 -14.05 -1.99
C SER A 250 -70.12 -13.19 -3.23
N ASP A 251 -70.34 -13.80 -4.41
CA ASP A 251 -71.69 -14.09 -4.94
C ASP A 251 -71.67 -14.64 -6.39
N LYS A 252 -72.41 -15.75 -6.55
CA LYS A 252 -73.32 -16.15 -7.64
C LYS A 252 -73.10 -15.75 -9.12
N VAL A 253 -73.39 -16.76 -9.97
CA VAL A 253 -74.11 -16.76 -11.28
C VAL A 253 -73.32 -17.41 -12.44
N SER A 254 -73.80 -18.61 -12.81
CA SER A 254 -74.12 -19.15 -14.16
C SER A 254 -73.14 -18.88 -15.32
N SER A 255 -72.76 -19.81 -16.20
CA SER A 255 -73.52 -20.87 -16.86
C SER A 255 -72.59 -21.61 -17.85
N GLN A 256 -72.91 -22.88 -18.13
CA GLN A 256 -72.88 -23.52 -19.45
C GLN A 256 -71.58 -23.43 -20.28
N LEU A 257 -70.90 -24.57 -20.53
CA LEU A 257 -71.07 -25.34 -21.77
C LEU A 257 -70.14 -26.57 -21.84
N LYS A 258 -70.78 -27.73 -22.09
CA LYS A 258 -70.33 -28.88 -22.91
C LYS A 258 -69.11 -29.73 -22.49
N LYS A 259 -69.48 -30.83 -21.80
CA LYS A 259 -69.22 -32.24 -22.19
C LYS A 259 -68.66 -32.45 -23.61
N ARG A 260 -67.50 -33.11 -23.70
CA ARG A 260 -67.26 -34.32 -24.51
C ARG A 260 -65.95 -34.97 -24.03
N MET A 261 -66.05 -36.02 -23.22
CA MET A 261 -65.95 -37.43 -23.65
C MET A 261 -64.50 -37.90 -23.89
N ASN A 262 -63.87 -38.36 -22.80
CA ASN A 262 -63.43 -39.75 -22.59
C ASN A 262 -62.35 -40.40 -23.50
N PRO A 263 -61.73 -41.52 -23.07
CA PRO A 263 -60.30 -41.54 -22.73
C PRO A 263 -59.55 -42.70 -23.42
N THR A 264 -58.22 -42.77 -23.29
CA THR A 264 -57.45 -44.03 -23.06
C THR A 264 -55.97 -43.70 -22.88
N LYS A 265 -55.39 -44.01 -21.71
CA LYS A 265 -54.45 -45.13 -21.43
C LYS A 265 -53.18 -45.06 -22.30
N ALA A 266 -52.01 -44.76 -21.73
CA ALA A 266 -51.21 -45.65 -20.88
C ALA A 266 -50.86 -46.98 -21.57
N SER A 267 -49.62 -47.12 -22.03
CA SER A 267 -48.63 -48.05 -21.49
C SER A 267 -47.31 -47.93 -22.26
N ALA A 268 -46.23 -48.16 -21.49
CA ALA A 268 -44.91 -48.72 -21.83
C ALA A 268 -44.56 -48.94 -23.31
#